data_AF-A0A432QU52-F1
#
_entry.id   AF-A0A432QU52-F1
#
_cell.length_a   1.000
_cell.length_b   1.000
_cell.length_c   1.000
_cell.angle_alpha   90.00
_cell.angle_beta   90.00
_cell.angle_gamma   90.00
#
_symmetry.space_group_name_H-M   'P 1'
#
loop_
_entity.id
_entity.type
_entity.pdbx_description
1 polymer ?
#
loop_
_entity_poly.entity_id
_entity_poly.type
_entity_poly.pdbx_seq_one_letter_code
_entity_poly.pdbx_strand_id
1 'polypeptide(L)'
;MRISAAENEKLNSEELKYSWDKNRTKSVLVARRMMYDHPKKVFHDYKRDYLKKVFLKHYNLFNSVNRNFWKIILGISNEEIKRKAERSFRETCKIWNY
;
A
#
# COMPACT_ATOMS: atom_id res chain seq x y z
N MET A 1 5.73 22.11 -7.32
CA MET A 1 5.03 20.80 -7.38
C MET A 1 3.62 21.00 -6.86
N ARG A 2 2.58 20.80 -7.70
CA ARG A 2 1.18 20.92 -7.26
C ARG A 2 0.79 19.64 -6.53
N ILE A 3 0.64 19.72 -5.21
CA ILE A 3 0.04 18.66 -4.41
C ILE A 3 -1.46 18.72 -4.70
N SER A 4 -2.00 17.68 -5.35
CA SER A 4 -3.43 17.55 -5.60
C SER A 4 -4.21 17.58 -4.29
N ALA A 5 -5.29 18.36 -4.24
CA ALA A 5 -6.13 18.65 -3.07
C ALA A 5 -6.82 17.44 -2.39
N ALA A 6 -6.47 16.19 -2.75
CA ALA A 6 -7.06 14.97 -2.24
C ALA A 6 -6.32 14.34 -1.03
N GLU A 7 -5.20 14.92 -0.57
CA GLU A 7 -4.36 14.34 0.50
C GLU A 7 -4.27 15.19 1.78
N ASN A 8 -5.21 16.13 2.01
CA ASN A 8 -5.31 16.91 3.25
C ASN A 8 -6.17 16.21 4.33
N GLU A 9 -5.97 14.91 4.56
CA GLU A 9 -6.39 14.31 5.83
C GLU A 9 -5.25 14.47 6.83
N LYS A 10 -5.50 15.14 7.95
CA LYS A 10 -4.50 15.29 9.03
C LYS A 10 -3.89 13.93 9.37
N LEU A 11 -2.56 13.84 9.27
CA LEU A 11 -1.81 12.64 9.62
C LEU A 11 -1.94 12.38 11.12
N ASN A 12 -2.24 11.13 11.48
CA ASN A 12 -2.27 10.71 12.88
C ASN A 12 -0.84 10.46 13.41
N SER A 13 -0.63 10.57 14.72
CA SER A 13 0.63 10.26 15.39
C SER A 13 1.12 8.84 15.08
N GLU A 14 0.20 7.87 14.98
CA GLU A 14 0.51 6.49 14.59
C GLU A 14 1.05 6.37 13.16
N GLU A 15 0.61 7.23 12.23
CA GLU A 15 1.12 7.23 10.85
C GLU A 15 2.51 7.85 10.77
N LEU A 16 2.77 8.89 11.57
CA LEU A 16 4.05 9.60 11.59
C LEU A 16 5.21 8.73 12.09
N LYS A 17 4.95 7.70 12.91
CA LYS A 17 5.95 6.70 13.32
C LYS A 17 6.62 6.01 12.13
N TYR A 18 5.93 5.91 10.99
CA TYR A 18 6.41 5.25 9.78
C TYR A 18 7.00 6.22 8.74
N SER A 19 7.20 7.50 9.11
CA SER A 19 7.78 8.55 8.26
C SER A 19 9.30 8.70 8.41
N TRP A 20 10.02 7.59 8.62
CA TRP A 20 11.47 7.55 8.87
C TRP A 20 12.34 8.19 7.77
N ASP A 21 11.82 8.28 6.55
CA ASP A 21 12.48 8.88 5.38
C ASP A 21 11.96 10.29 5.06
N LYS A 22 11.24 10.91 6.00
CA LYS A 22 10.53 12.19 5.81
C LYS A 22 9.42 12.15 4.74
N ASN A 23 9.09 10.99 4.16
CA ASN A 23 7.94 10.85 3.28
C ASN A 23 6.65 10.87 4.13
N ARG A 24 5.82 11.90 3.89
CA ARG A 24 4.57 12.12 4.64
C ARG A 24 3.31 11.83 3.81
N THR A 25 3.43 11.18 2.67
CA THR A 25 2.26 10.78 1.87
C THR A 25 1.44 9.75 2.64
N LYS A 26 0.19 10.08 2.98
CA LYS A 26 -0.70 9.22 3.79
C LYS A 26 -0.78 7.79 3.26
N SER A 27 -1.00 7.61 1.96
CA SER A 27 -1.09 6.26 1.37
C SER A 27 0.20 5.44 1.52
N VAL A 28 1.37 6.08 1.53
CA VAL A 28 2.67 5.41 1.76
C VAL A 28 2.80 5.03 3.23
N LEU A 29 2.46 5.94 4.15
CA LEU A 29 2.50 5.68 5.58
C LEU A 29 1.56 4.54 5.98
N VAL A 30 0.35 4.50 5.42
CA VAL A 30 -0.60 3.40 5.63
C VAL A 30 -0.05 2.08 5.06
N ALA A 31 0.57 2.09 3.88
CA ALA A 31 1.20 0.89 3.35
C ALA A 31 2.33 0.38 4.27
N ARG A 32 3.11 1.27 4.88
CA ARG A 32 4.12 0.91 5.89
C ARG A 32 3.49 0.37 7.16
N ARG A 33 2.40 0.97 7.66
CA ARG A 33 1.64 0.41 8.78
C ARG A 33 1.18 -1.01 8.48
N MET A 34 0.67 -1.26 7.28
CA MET A 34 0.28 -2.61 6.86
C MET A 34 1.44 -3.61 6.87
N MET A 35 2.69 -3.16 6.67
CA MET A 35 3.87 -4.02 6.66
C MET A 35 4.46 -4.29 8.06
N TYR A 36 4.35 -3.33 8.97
CA TYR A 36 5.15 -3.30 10.20
C TYR A 36 4.33 -3.08 11.49
N ASP A 37 3.07 -2.70 11.40
CA ASP A 37 2.16 -2.59 12.54
C ASP A 37 1.35 -3.89 12.73
N HIS A 38 0.69 -4.02 13.87
CA HIS A 38 -0.21 -5.13 14.15
C HIS A 38 -1.46 -5.05 13.26
N PRO A 39 -1.77 -6.08 12.42
CA PRO A 39 -2.87 -5.99 11.45
C PRO A 39 -4.23 -5.64 12.05
N LYS A 40 -4.55 -6.14 13.25
CA LYS A 40 -5.79 -5.78 13.97
C LYS A 40 -5.94 -4.27 14.19
N LYS A 41 -4.86 -3.55 14.52
CA LYS A 41 -4.89 -2.10 14.71
C LYS A 41 -5.14 -1.39 13.38
N VAL A 42 -4.49 -1.88 12.32
CA VAL A 42 -4.69 -1.36 10.96
C VAL A 42 -6.14 -1.52 10.50
N PHE A 43 -6.78 -2.66 10.77
CA PHE A 43 -8.20 -2.86 10.45
C PHE A 43 -9.15 -2.03 11.31
N HIS A 44 -8.78 -1.74 12.55
CA HIS A 44 -9.54 -0.85 13.41
C HIS A 44 -9.53 0.60 12.88
N ASP A 45 -8.36 1.06 12.44
CA ASP A 45 -8.17 2.46 12.06
C ASP A 45 -8.62 2.79 10.62
N TYR A 46 -8.69 1.80 9.74
CA TYR A 46 -8.99 2.02 8.32
C TYR A 46 -10.05 1.06 7.79
N LYS A 47 -10.96 1.61 6.99
CA LYS A 47 -11.93 0.81 6.23
C LYS A 47 -11.22 -0.13 5.27
N ARG A 48 -11.74 -1.36 5.15
CA ARG A 48 -11.22 -2.41 4.26
C ARG A 48 -11.03 -1.95 2.82
N ASP A 49 -11.98 -1.20 2.26
CA ASP A 49 -11.89 -0.70 0.87
C ASP A 49 -10.71 0.25 0.66
N TYR A 50 -10.43 1.09 1.66
CA TYR A 50 -9.27 1.97 1.62
C TYR A 50 -7.97 1.17 1.69
N LEU A 51 -7.89 0.18 2.59
CA LEU A 51 -6.75 -0.73 2.68
C LEU A 51 -6.52 -1.50 1.36
N LYS A 52 -7.59 -1.95 0.70
CA LYS A 52 -7.51 -2.58 -0.63
C LYS A 52 -6.91 -1.63 -1.67
N LYS A 53 -7.36 -0.37 -1.70
CA LYS A 53 -6.80 0.66 -2.60
C LYS A 53 -5.32 0.91 -2.32
N VAL A 54 -4.94 1.06 -1.05
CA VAL A 54 -3.56 1.31 -0.61
C VAL A 54 -2.65 0.14 -0.94
N PHE A 55 -3.06 -1.08 -0.57
CA PHE A 55 -2.33 -2.31 -0.85
C PHE A 55 -2.05 -2.47 -2.33
N LEU A 56 -3.09 -2.32 -3.16
CA LEU A 56 -2.93 -2.39 -4.60
C LEU A 56 -2.00 -1.27 -5.11
N LYS A 57 -2.12 -0.03 -4.61
CA LYS A 57 -1.32 1.13 -5.07
C LYS A 57 0.17 0.93 -4.80
N HIS A 58 0.48 0.33 -3.66
CA HIS A 58 1.84 0.15 -3.16
C HIS A 58 2.25 -1.33 -3.12
N TYR A 59 1.65 -2.17 -3.95
CA TYR A 59 1.81 -3.64 -3.93
C TYR A 59 3.29 -4.06 -3.94
N ASN A 60 4.10 -3.33 -4.70
CA ASN A 60 5.54 -3.58 -4.85
C ASN A 60 6.35 -3.37 -3.56
N LEU A 61 5.85 -2.57 -2.60
CA LEU A 61 6.52 -2.36 -1.32
C LEU A 61 6.42 -3.58 -0.41
N PHE A 62 5.37 -4.39 -0.56
CA PHE A 62 5.13 -5.53 0.31
C PHE A 62 6.06 -6.70 -0.05
N ASN A 63 6.59 -7.39 0.96
CA ASN A 63 7.28 -8.68 0.78
C ASN A 63 6.27 -9.82 0.52
N SER A 64 6.76 -11.02 0.17
CA SER A 64 5.91 -12.18 -0.17
C SER A 64 4.93 -12.55 0.94
N VAL A 65 5.39 -12.56 2.20
CA VAL A 65 4.58 -12.89 3.37
C VAL A 65 3.44 -11.89 3.54
N ASN A 66 3.73 -10.59 3.54
CA ASN A 66 2.73 -9.54 3.66
C ASN A 66 1.78 -9.55 2.46
N ARG A 67 2.27 -9.76 1.24
CA ARG A 67 1.40 -9.88 0.04
C ARG A 67 0.39 -10.99 0.21
N ASN A 68 0.81 -12.18 0.62
CA ASN A 68 -0.10 -13.31 0.81
C ASN A 68 -1.13 -13.03 1.90
N PHE A 69 -0.68 -12.52 3.05
CA PHE A 69 -1.57 -12.14 4.16
C PHE A 69 -2.64 -11.13 3.71
N TRP A 70 -2.21 -9.98 3.17
CA TRP A 70 -3.14 -8.90 2.80
C TRP A 70 -4.02 -9.28 1.60
N LYS A 71 -3.52 -10.08 0.66
CA LYS A 71 -4.33 -10.62 -0.44
C LYS A 71 -5.52 -11.43 0.09
N ILE A 72 -5.25 -12.35 1.03
CA ILE A 72 -6.29 -13.21 1.62
C ILE A 72 -7.27 -12.37 2.43
N ILE A 73 -6.79 -11.57 3.39
CA ILE A 73 -7.67 -10.83 4.30
C ILE A 73 -8.49 -9.78 3.55
N LEU A 74 -7.90 -9.10 2.56
CA LEU A 74 -8.62 -8.09 1.79
C LEU A 74 -9.53 -8.71 0.72
N GLY A 75 -9.44 -10.01 0.44
CA GLY A 75 -10.24 -10.68 -0.59
C GLY A 75 -9.90 -10.17 -1.99
N ILE A 76 -8.61 -10.10 -2.30
CA ILE A 76 -8.09 -9.60 -3.57
C ILE A 76 -7.77 -10.79 -4.47
N SER A 77 -8.32 -10.79 -5.68
CA SER A 77 -8.03 -11.87 -6.64
C SER A 77 -6.66 -11.68 -7.29
N ASN A 78 -6.06 -12.77 -7.78
CA ASN A 78 -4.81 -12.69 -8.54
C ASN A 78 -5.00 -11.85 -9.83
N GLU A 79 -6.21 -11.82 -10.41
CA GLU A 79 -6.53 -11.01 -11.59
C GLU A 79 -6.56 -9.51 -11.30
N GLU A 80 -7.05 -9.09 -10.12
CA GLU A 80 -6.97 -7.69 -9.70
C GLU A 80 -5.53 -7.21 -9.55
N ILE A 81 -4.64 -8.09 -9.06
CA ILE A 81 -3.21 -7.80 -8.96
C ILE A 81 -2.60 -7.70 -10.36
N LYS A 82 -2.82 -8.69 -11.22
CA LYS A 82 -2.30 -8.72 -12.61
C LYS A 82 -2.70 -7.48 -13.41
N ARG A 83 -3.99 -7.12 -13.42
CA ARG A 83 -4.48 -5.92 -14.14
C ARG A 83 -3.80 -4.63 -13.67
N LYS A 84 -3.44 -4.55 -12.39
CA LYS A 84 -2.76 -3.38 -11.84
C LYS A 84 -1.27 -3.39 -12.13
N ALA A 85 -0.65 -4.56 -12.03
CA ALA A 85 0.73 -4.81 -12.42
C ALA A 85 0.98 -4.44 -13.88
N GLU A 86 0.13 -4.90 -14.80
CA GLU A 86 0.21 -4.60 -16.24
C GLU A 86 0.11 -3.10 -16.55
N ARG A 87 -0.67 -2.35 -15.75
CA ARG A 87 -0.76 -0.88 -15.84
C ARG A 87 0.45 -0.15 -15.27
N SER A 88 1.22 -0.79 -14.40
CA SER A 88 2.40 -0.21 -13.78
C SER A 88 3.64 -0.65 -14.55
N PHE A 89 4.10 0.21 -15.45
CA PHE A 89 5.30 0.12 -16.30
C PHE A 89 6.50 -0.68 -15.71
N ARG A 90 6.70 -0.63 -14.38
CA ARG A 90 7.74 -1.35 -13.66
C ARG A 90 7.66 -2.90 -13.70
N GLU A 91 6.49 -3.51 -13.91
CA GLU A 91 6.40 -4.97 -14.15
C GLU A 91 6.43 -5.33 -15.64
N THR A 92 5.96 -4.43 -16.52
CA THR A 92 6.01 -4.62 -17.97
C THR A 92 7.44 -4.56 -18.51
N CYS A 93 8.30 -3.75 -17.90
CA CYS A 93 9.74 -3.72 -18.15
C CYS A 93 10.43 -4.90 -17.45
N LYS A 94 10.22 -6.12 -17.96
CA LYS A 94 11.15 -7.26 -17.78
C LYS A 94 12.49 -6.95 -18.47
N ILE A 95 13.24 -5.97 -17.96
CA ILE A 95 14.58 -5.61 -18.48
C ILE A 95 15.60 -6.73 -18.21
N TRP A 96 15.24 -7.73 -17.41
CA TRP A 96 16.08 -8.88 -17.19
C TRP A 96 15.36 -10.17 -17.54
N ASN A 97 15.34 -10.48 -18.84
CA ASN A 97 15.37 -11.85 -19.32
C ASN A 97 16.84 -12.28 -19.33
N TYR A 98 17.28 -12.94 -18.27
CA TYR A 98 18.46 -13.82 -18.30
C TYR A 98 18.08 -15.16 -17.70
#